data_AF-A0A2E1ZAY1-F1
#
_entry.id   AF-A0A2E1ZAY1-F1
#
_cell.length_a   1.000
_cell.length_b   1.000
_cell.length_c   1.000
_cell.angle_alpha   90.00
_cell.angle_beta   90.00
_cell.angle_gamma   90.00
#
_symmetry.space_group_name_H-M   'P 1'
#
loop_
_entity.id
_entity.type
_entity.pdbx_description
1 polymer ?
#
loop_
_entity_poly.entity_id
_entity_poly.type
_entity_poly.pdbx_seq_one_letter_code
_entity_poly.pdbx_strand_id
1 'polypeptide(L)'
;MFELSSQISSVLLLGFLLGLKHATDADHVVAVTAILSSSNNLWKSIWIGISWGIGHSIPLIALGLIILFIKESFIEYYQNVAPYFEIAVGAMLIILGLQVLRNISRGNLHMHMHINDNQPHIHIHATHTHQLNTSQTAKHGEYNHGVLAGLLSLIRPKSFVVGLVHSLAGSAAVLILLIPTINSNVMGIGYLILFGLGTIISMSAVTLLLSFPLKTAFRFPLAQKVILSIAGLANLALGSLLIAEVISSYEIIPL
;
A
#
# COMPACT_ATOMS: atom_id res chain seq x y z
N MET A 1 31.05 23.75 -13.25
CA MET A 1 29.98 23.15 -14.08
C MET A 1 29.89 21.64 -13.89
N PHE A 2 31.01 20.90 -13.94
CA PHE A 2 31.05 19.44 -13.66
C PHE A 2 30.64 19.04 -12.23
N GLU A 3 30.98 19.83 -11.21
CA GLU A 3 30.60 19.52 -9.81
C GLU A 3 29.10 19.75 -9.54
N LEU A 4 28.49 20.71 -10.25
CA LEU A 4 27.05 20.98 -10.11
C LEU A 4 26.22 19.87 -10.76
N SER A 5 26.64 19.36 -11.92
CA SER A 5 25.97 18.26 -12.61
C SER A 5 26.12 16.93 -11.86
N SER A 6 27.28 16.67 -11.25
CA SER A 6 27.46 15.48 -10.41
C SER A 6 26.59 15.56 -9.16
N GLN A 7 26.52 16.70 -8.48
CA GLN A 7 25.67 16.88 -7.30
C GLN A 7 24.18 16.67 -7.62
N ILE A 8 23.68 17.25 -8.73
CA ILE A 8 22.30 17.04 -9.20
C ILE A 8 22.04 15.54 -9.43
N SER A 9 22.92 14.86 -10.16
CA SER A 9 22.75 13.44 -10.46
C SER A 9 22.73 12.56 -9.21
N SER A 10 23.56 12.87 -8.21
CA SER A 10 23.62 12.15 -6.94
C SER A 10 22.35 12.32 -6.11
N VAL A 11 21.81 13.54 -6.01
CA VAL A 11 20.56 13.81 -5.26
C VAL A 11 19.37 13.11 -5.93
N LEU A 12 19.30 13.18 -7.26
CA LEU A 12 18.26 12.50 -8.04
C LEU A 12 18.33 10.97 -7.92
N LEU A 13 19.54 10.42 -8.03
CA LEU A 13 19.79 9.00 -7.84
C LEU A 13 19.44 8.57 -6.40
N LEU A 14 19.82 9.36 -5.40
CA LEU A 14 19.50 9.09 -4.00
C LEU A 14 17.98 9.07 -3.78
N GLY A 15 17.24 10.03 -4.34
CA GLY A 15 15.78 10.02 -4.28
C GLY A 15 15.18 8.75 -4.87
N PHE A 16 15.64 8.36 -6.05
CA PHE A 16 15.19 7.12 -6.69
C PHE A 16 15.51 5.87 -5.85
N LEU A 17 16.75 5.74 -5.35
CA LEU A 17 17.19 4.60 -4.56
C LEU A 17 16.48 4.52 -3.20
N LEU A 18 16.25 5.66 -2.55
CA LEU A 18 15.46 5.71 -1.31
C LEU A 18 14.01 5.33 -1.58
N GLY A 19 13.42 5.80 -2.69
CA GLY A 19 12.09 5.38 -3.12
C GLY A 19 12.00 3.87 -3.36
N LEU A 20 13.04 3.27 -3.97
CA LEU A 20 13.14 1.82 -4.16
C LEU A 20 13.24 1.07 -2.83
N LYS A 21 14.05 1.54 -1.89
CA LYS A 21 14.20 0.93 -0.55
C LYS A 21 12.91 1.00 0.25
N HIS A 22 12.24 2.16 0.23
CA HIS A 22 11.08 2.46 1.08
C HIS A 22 9.97 1.39 1.02
N ALA A 23 9.67 0.89 -0.19
CA ALA A 23 8.61 -0.10 -0.37
C ALA A 23 8.96 -1.51 0.14
N THR A 24 10.22 -1.75 0.56
CA THR A 24 10.68 -3.03 1.11
C THR A 24 10.57 -3.13 2.62
N ASP A 25 10.10 -2.07 3.29
CA ASP A 25 9.94 -2.04 4.73
C ASP A 25 8.89 -3.08 5.21
N ALA A 26 9.03 -3.53 6.45
CA ALA A 26 8.31 -4.72 6.94
C ALA A 26 6.78 -4.55 6.96
N ASP A 27 6.31 -3.35 7.28
CA ASP A 27 4.91 -2.94 7.26
C ASP A 27 4.30 -3.07 5.84
N HIS A 28 5.05 -2.70 4.82
CA HIS A 28 4.67 -2.80 3.42
C HIS A 28 4.51 -4.26 2.98
N VAL A 29 5.46 -5.12 3.33
CA VAL A 29 5.45 -6.56 3.00
C VAL A 29 4.27 -7.29 3.68
N VAL A 30 4.01 -6.97 4.96
CA VAL A 30 2.92 -7.59 5.72
C VAL A 30 1.55 -7.14 5.17
N ALA A 31 1.38 -5.85 4.85
CA ALA A 31 0.16 -5.33 4.25
C ALA A 31 -0.14 -5.97 2.87
N VAL A 32 0.87 -6.07 2.00
CA VAL A 32 0.73 -6.69 0.67
C VAL A 32 0.34 -8.15 0.76
N THR A 33 0.92 -8.90 1.70
CA THR A 33 0.59 -10.31 1.90
C THR A 33 -0.90 -10.51 2.26
N ALA A 34 -1.45 -9.62 3.10
CA ALA A 34 -2.87 -9.61 3.45
C ALA A 34 -3.76 -9.31 2.22
N ILE A 35 -3.39 -8.33 1.40
CA ILE A 35 -4.16 -7.92 0.21
C ILE A 35 -4.14 -9.01 -0.87
N LEU A 36 -2.97 -9.60 -1.14
CA LEU A 36 -2.78 -10.62 -2.19
C LEU A 36 -3.56 -11.91 -1.95
N SER A 37 -3.95 -12.20 -0.70
CA SER A 37 -4.81 -13.34 -0.35
C SER A 37 -6.13 -13.41 -1.14
N SER A 38 -6.57 -12.28 -1.69
CA SER A 38 -7.81 -12.13 -2.45
C SER A 38 -7.61 -12.05 -3.98
N SER A 39 -6.37 -12.14 -4.47
CA SER A 39 -6.02 -11.98 -5.90
C SER A 39 -5.52 -13.28 -6.53
N ASN A 40 -6.05 -13.59 -7.71
CA ASN A 40 -5.83 -14.87 -8.39
C ASN A 40 -4.98 -14.76 -9.66
N ASN A 41 -4.68 -13.54 -10.07
CA ASN A 41 -4.01 -13.24 -11.34
C ASN A 41 -2.80 -12.33 -11.08
N LEU A 42 -1.64 -12.72 -11.61
CA LEU A 42 -0.38 -11.95 -11.56
C LEU A 42 -0.56 -10.55 -12.14
N TRP A 43 -1.35 -10.41 -13.22
CA TRP A 43 -1.69 -9.11 -13.78
C TRP A 43 -2.50 -8.24 -12.81
N LYS A 44 -3.41 -8.83 -12.03
CA LYS A 44 -4.15 -8.09 -11.01
C LYS A 44 -3.22 -7.67 -9.87
N SER A 45 -2.23 -8.48 -9.52
CA SER A 45 -1.22 -8.13 -8.51
C SER A 45 -0.36 -6.93 -8.91
N ILE A 46 0.05 -6.82 -10.18
CA ILE A 46 0.77 -5.64 -10.67
C ILE A 46 -0.10 -4.38 -10.48
N TRP A 47 -1.37 -4.43 -10.88
CA TRP A 47 -2.28 -3.29 -10.70
C TRP A 47 -2.57 -2.96 -9.24
N ILE A 48 -2.57 -3.95 -8.34
CA ILE A 48 -2.65 -3.72 -6.88
C ILE A 48 -1.43 -2.90 -6.44
N GLY A 49 -0.22 -3.32 -6.82
CA GLY A 49 1.02 -2.63 -6.49
C GLY A 49 1.09 -1.21 -7.08
N ILE A 50 0.67 -1.02 -8.34
CA ILE A 50 0.61 0.30 -8.98
C ILE A 50 -0.39 1.20 -8.27
N SER A 51 -1.60 0.71 -8.00
CA SER A 51 -2.65 1.51 -7.34
C SER A 51 -2.23 1.95 -5.95
N TRP A 52 -1.60 1.04 -5.22
CA TRP A 52 -1.06 1.31 -3.89
C TRP A 52 0.10 2.30 -3.95
N GLY A 53 1.06 2.10 -4.85
CA GLY A 53 2.19 3.00 -5.05
C GLY A 53 1.77 4.40 -5.48
N ILE A 54 0.77 4.54 -6.36
CA ILE A 54 0.23 5.85 -6.73
C ILE A 54 -0.44 6.50 -5.52
N GLY A 55 -1.26 5.75 -4.78
CA GLY A 55 -1.89 6.23 -3.55
C GLY A 55 -0.86 6.69 -2.51
N HIS A 56 0.27 6.01 -2.42
CA HIS A 56 1.36 6.34 -1.50
C HIS A 56 2.20 7.54 -1.97
N SER A 57 2.49 7.65 -3.26
CA SER A 57 3.34 8.73 -3.76
C SER A 57 2.62 10.09 -3.79
N ILE A 58 1.28 10.13 -3.94
CA ILE A 58 0.53 11.40 -4.04
C ILE A 58 0.66 12.26 -2.78
N PRO A 59 0.34 11.78 -1.57
CA PRO A 59 0.42 12.61 -0.38
C PRO A 59 1.88 12.97 -0.04
N LEU A 60 2.83 12.08 -0.31
CA LEU A 60 4.26 12.38 -0.16
C LEU A 60 4.74 13.50 -1.06
N ILE A 61 4.41 13.47 -2.36
CA ILE A 61 4.78 14.54 -3.29
C ILE A 61 4.08 15.83 -2.87
N ALA A 62 2.80 15.78 -2.54
CA ALA A 62 2.05 16.96 -2.10
C ALA A 62 2.66 17.59 -0.84
N LEU A 63 2.91 16.79 0.20
CA LEU A 63 3.52 17.23 1.45
C LEU A 63 4.94 17.74 1.23
N GLY A 64 5.73 17.03 0.42
CA GLY A 64 7.08 17.42 0.07
C GLY A 64 7.14 18.75 -0.67
N LEU A 65 6.20 19.02 -1.59
CA LEU A 65 6.07 20.32 -2.25
C LEU A 65 5.71 21.42 -1.24
N ILE A 66 4.78 21.15 -0.32
CA ILE A 66 4.42 22.10 0.74
C ILE A 66 5.65 22.43 1.59
N ILE A 67 6.41 21.43 2.04
CA ILE A 67 7.64 21.62 2.80
C ILE A 67 8.69 22.40 1.99
N LEU A 68 8.85 22.10 0.71
CA LEU A 68 9.83 22.76 -0.17
C LEU A 68 9.59 24.28 -0.27
N PHE A 69 8.34 24.71 -0.34
CA PHE A 69 7.97 26.12 -0.53
C PHE A 69 7.69 26.88 0.77
N ILE A 70 7.18 26.22 1.81
CA ILE A 70 6.75 26.87 3.06
C ILE A 70 7.79 26.69 4.19
N LYS A 71 8.69 25.69 4.06
CA LYS A 71 9.82 25.36 4.95
C LYS A 71 9.50 25.44 6.44
N GLU A 72 9.83 26.55 7.10
CA GLU A 72 9.88 26.70 8.55
C GLU A 72 8.49 26.55 9.22
N SER A 73 7.48 27.30 8.76
CA SER A 73 6.17 27.34 9.43
C SER A 73 5.37 26.05 9.29
N PHE A 74 5.65 25.26 8.26
CA PHE A 74 4.91 24.01 8.03
C PHE A 74 5.51 22.83 8.80
N ILE A 75 6.81 22.83 9.08
CA ILE A 75 7.46 21.73 9.81
C ILE A 75 6.93 21.65 11.25
N GLU A 76 6.80 22.78 11.94
CA GLU A 76 6.22 22.83 13.30
C GLU A 76 4.75 22.38 13.30
N TYR A 77 3.96 22.84 12.34
CA TYR A 77 2.58 22.38 12.19
C TYR A 77 2.51 20.87 11.93
N TYR A 78 3.37 20.37 11.03
CA TYR A 78 3.41 18.96 10.67
C TYR A 78 3.75 18.08 11.87
N GLN A 79 4.73 18.48 12.71
CA GLN A 79 5.08 17.74 13.92
C GLN A 79 3.90 17.57 14.89
N ASN A 80 2.96 18.53 14.93
CA ASN A 80 1.77 18.42 15.75
C ASN A 80 0.70 17.50 15.13
N VAL A 81 0.63 17.39 13.80
CA VAL A 81 -0.37 16.54 13.11
C VAL A 81 0.13 15.14 12.79
N ALA A 82 1.45 14.93 12.70
CA ALA A 82 2.10 13.65 12.40
C ALA A 82 1.66 12.50 13.33
N PRO A 83 1.54 12.69 14.66
CA PRO A 83 1.05 11.64 15.57
C PRO A 83 -0.32 11.08 15.16
N TYR A 84 -1.22 11.94 14.68
CA TYR A 84 -2.56 11.51 14.26
C TYR A 84 -2.52 10.65 13.00
N PHE A 85 -1.61 10.94 12.05
CA PHE A 85 -1.39 10.09 10.89
C PHE A 85 -0.78 8.74 11.27
N GLU A 86 0.17 8.72 12.19
CA GLU A 86 0.78 7.49 12.72
C GLU A 86 -0.25 6.62 13.45
N ILE A 87 -1.12 7.21 14.28
CA ILE A 87 -2.24 6.50 14.91
C ILE A 87 -3.23 5.97 13.86
N ALA A 88 -3.55 6.76 12.83
CA ALA A 88 -4.45 6.32 11.75
C ALA A 88 -3.88 5.11 10.99
N VAL A 89 -2.56 5.09 10.73
CA VAL A 89 -1.89 3.94 10.12
C VAL A 89 -1.85 2.74 11.06
N GLY A 90 -1.55 2.94 12.34
CA GLY A 90 -1.61 1.88 13.34
C GLY A 90 -2.99 1.24 13.43
N ALA A 91 -4.05 2.06 13.44
CA ALA A 91 -5.43 1.59 13.42
C ALA A 91 -5.76 0.85 12.11
N MET A 92 -5.30 1.33 10.97
CA MET A 92 -5.46 0.66 9.67
C MET A 92 -4.80 -0.73 9.68
N LEU A 93 -3.57 -0.85 10.18
CA LEU A 93 -2.88 -2.15 10.29
C LEU A 93 -3.64 -3.11 11.20
N ILE A 94 -4.15 -2.64 12.35
CA ILE A 94 -4.99 -3.44 13.24
C ILE A 94 -6.25 -3.94 12.51
N ILE A 95 -6.95 -3.06 11.78
CA ILE A 95 -8.15 -3.42 11.01
C ILE A 95 -7.84 -4.48 9.96
N LEU A 96 -6.75 -4.31 9.20
CA LEU A 96 -6.31 -5.28 8.20
C LEU A 96 -5.97 -6.63 8.83
N GLY A 97 -5.27 -6.62 9.97
CA GLY A 97 -4.94 -7.83 10.74
C GLY A 97 -6.18 -8.58 11.22
N LEU A 98 -7.12 -7.86 11.85
CA LEU A 98 -8.41 -8.42 12.29
C LEU A 98 -9.23 -8.97 11.13
N GLN A 99 -9.26 -8.26 9.99
CA GLN A 99 -9.99 -8.71 8.81
C GLN A 99 -9.45 -10.04 8.29
N VAL A 100 -8.13 -10.20 8.21
CA VAL A 100 -7.50 -11.46 7.79
C VAL A 100 -7.82 -12.60 8.76
N LEU A 101 -7.65 -12.38 10.06
CA LEU A 101 -7.92 -13.42 11.08
C LEU A 101 -9.40 -13.81 11.13
N ARG A 102 -10.31 -12.84 10.99
CA ARG A 102 -11.76 -13.08 10.91
C ARG A 102 -12.15 -13.89 9.67
N ASN A 103 -11.51 -13.63 8.52
CA ASN A 103 -11.75 -14.40 7.31
C ASN A 103 -11.31 -15.85 7.45
N ILE A 104 -10.19 -16.11 8.15
CA ILE A 104 -9.73 -17.46 8.48
C ILE A 104 -10.73 -18.17 9.41
N SER A 105 -11.15 -17.50 10.49
CA SER A 105 -12.04 -18.08 11.51
C SER A 105 -13.43 -18.42 10.96
N ARG A 106 -13.94 -17.63 10.01
CA ARG A 106 -15.25 -17.87 9.36
C ARG A 106 -15.23 -18.96 8.29
N GLY A 107 -14.08 -19.55 8.00
CA GLY A 107 -13.94 -20.50 6.90
C GLY A 107 -14.11 -19.86 5.52
N ASN A 108 -14.16 -18.52 5.39
CA ASN A 108 -14.40 -17.84 4.10
C ASN A 108 -13.23 -17.96 3.10
N LEU A 109 -12.29 -18.88 3.34
CA LEU A 109 -11.16 -19.22 2.50
C LEU A 109 -11.36 -20.67 2.03
N HIS A 110 -12.22 -20.87 1.03
CA HIS A 110 -12.44 -22.18 0.40
C HIS A 110 -12.08 -22.11 -1.08
N MET A 111 -11.32 -23.09 -1.56
CA MET A 111 -11.12 -23.34 -2.99
C MET A 111 -12.01 -24.52 -3.41
N HIS A 112 -12.93 -24.30 -4.35
CA HIS A 112 -13.67 -25.39 -5.01
C HIS A 112 -13.01 -25.73 -6.36
N MET A 113 -12.80 -27.02 -6.61
CA MET A 113 -12.39 -27.56 -7.90
C MET A 113 -13.63 -28.22 -8.52
N HIS A 114 -14.12 -27.72 -9.66
CA HIS A 114 -15.16 -28.42 -10.43
C HIS A 114 -14.49 -29.48 -11.30
N ILE A 115 -14.66 -30.76 -10.94
CA ILE A 115 -14.37 -31.90 -11.82
C ILE A 115 -15.71 -32.32 -12.43
N ASN A 116 -16.09 -31.66 -13.55
CA ASN A 116 -16.89 -32.17 -14.69
C ASN A 116 -17.46 -31.01 -15.52
N ASP A 117 -16.83 -30.73 -16.67
CA ASP A 117 -17.40 -31.01 -18.01
C ASP A 117 -16.46 -30.45 -19.11
N ASN A 118 -15.82 -31.36 -19.83
CA ASN A 118 -15.07 -31.24 -21.09
C ASN A 118 -13.95 -30.20 -21.31
N GLN A 119 -13.66 -29.26 -20.41
CA GLN A 119 -12.37 -28.53 -20.39
C GLN A 119 -11.98 -28.13 -18.96
N PRO A 120 -10.85 -28.63 -18.41
CA PRO A 120 -10.41 -28.27 -17.07
C PRO A 120 -9.96 -26.80 -17.03
N HIS A 121 -10.72 -25.97 -16.34
CA HIS A 121 -10.38 -24.57 -16.10
C HIS A 121 -10.55 -24.23 -14.62
N ILE A 122 -9.69 -23.33 -14.12
CA ILE A 122 -9.61 -22.97 -12.71
C ILE A 122 -10.13 -21.55 -12.54
N HIS A 123 -11.28 -21.39 -11.90
CA HIS A 123 -11.76 -20.10 -11.40
C HIS A 123 -11.67 -20.07 -9.87
N ILE A 124 -11.38 -18.90 -9.33
CA ILE A 124 -11.31 -18.67 -7.88
C ILE A 124 -12.34 -17.59 -7.56
N HIS A 125 -13.37 -17.97 -6.80
CA HIS A 125 -14.44 -17.10 -6.33
C HIS A 125 -14.29 -16.76 -4.85
N ALA A 126 -14.65 -15.53 -4.48
CA ALA A 126 -15.11 -15.19 -3.13
C ALA A 126 -16.64 -15.40 -3.09
N THR A 127 -17.17 -16.00 -2.03
CA THR A 127 -18.52 -16.57 -1.93
C THR A 127 -19.66 -15.65 -2.43
N HIS A 128 -20.43 -16.12 -3.41
CA HIS A 128 -21.86 -15.86 -3.48
C HIS A 128 -22.61 -17.15 -3.12
N THR A 129 -23.67 -17.03 -2.32
CA THR A 129 -24.60 -18.12 -1.99
C THR A 129 -25.46 -18.43 -3.22
N HIS A 130 -25.39 -19.67 -3.73
CA HIS A 130 -26.33 -20.14 -4.75
C HIS A 130 -27.67 -20.48 -4.11
N GLN A 131 -28.57 -19.50 -4.07
CA GLN A 131 -30.00 -19.76 -3.96
C GLN A 131 -30.53 -19.94 -5.38
N LEU A 132 -31.01 -21.15 -5.68
CA LEU A 132 -31.51 -21.57 -7.00
C LEU A 132 -32.64 -20.65 -7.48
N ASN A 133 -32.57 -20.27 -8.76
CA ASN A 133 -33.58 -19.62 -9.59
C ASN A 133 -34.02 -18.20 -9.20
N THR A 134 -33.41 -17.20 -9.82
CA THR A 134 -34.14 -16.21 -10.65
C THR A 134 -33.15 -15.36 -11.44
N SER A 135 -33.47 -15.16 -12.71
CA SER A 135 -32.80 -14.24 -13.63
C SER A 135 -32.74 -12.84 -13.02
N GLN A 136 -31.59 -12.46 -12.47
CA GLN A 136 -31.28 -11.06 -12.18
C GLN A 136 -30.10 -10.64 -13.03
N THR A 137 -30.44 -10.10 -14.19
CA THR A 137 -29.63 -9.12 -14.91
C THR A 137 -29.27 -8.01 -13.94
N ALA A 138 -28.09 -8.11 -13.31
CA ALA A 138 -27.52 -6.99 -12.59
C ALA A 138 -27.24 -5.90 -13.62
N LYS A 139 -28.18 -4.95 -13.74
CA LYS A 139 -27.98 -3.67 -14.40
C LYS A 139 -26.73 -3.03 -13.80
N HIS A 140 -25.60 -3.18 -14.48
CA HIS A 140 -24.53 -2.22 -14.37
C HIS A 140 -25.12 -0.92 -14.93
N GLY A 141 -25.40 0.03 -14.04
CA GLY A 141 -25.85 1.35 -14.46
C GLY A 141 -24.85 1.90 -15.46
N GLU A 142 -25.34 2.19 -16.67
CA GLU A 142 -24.67 3.02 -17.66
C GLU A 142 -24.43 4.39 -17.04
N TYR A 143 -23.34 4.53 -16.31
CA TYR A 143 -22.74 5.82 -16.07
C TYR A 143 -21.78 6.05 -17.22
N ASN A 144 -22.10 7.06 -18.01
CA ASN A 144 -21.31 7.52 -19.15
C ASN A 144 -19.95 7.99 -18.63
N HIS A 145 -19.03 7.04 -18.51
CA HIS A 145 -17.73 7.21 -17.90
C HIS A 145 -16.77 7.65 -18.99
N GLY A 146 -16.55 8.97 -19.09
CA GLY A 146 -15.56 9.56 -19.99
C GLY A 146 -14.17 8.93 -19.81
N VAL A 147 -13.27 9.16 -20.77
CA VAL A 147 -11.93 8.54 -20.91
C VAL A 147 -11.14 8.46 -19.57
N LEU A 148 -11.33 9.42 -18.67
CA LEU A 148 -10.73 9.46 -17.33
C LEU A 148 -11.15 8.28 -16.42
N ALA A 149 -12.42 7.87 -16.50
CA ALA A 149 -12.99 6.79 -15.70
C ALA A 149 -12.57 5.39 -16.19
N GLY A 150 -12.21 5.25 -17.48
CA GLY A 150 -11.51 4.07 -18.00
C GLY A 150 -10.12 3.89 -17.37
N LEU A 151 -9.42 5.00 -17.10
CA LEU A 151 -8.12 4.99 -16.43
C LEU A 151 -8.25 4.73 -14.92
N LEU A 152 -9.27 5.31 -14.27
CA LEU A 152 -9.61 5.04 -12.87
C LEU A 152 -10.11 3.61 -12.63
N SER A 153 -10.72 2.96 -13.63
CA SER A 153 -11.13 1.54 -13.55
C SER A 153 -9.94 0.58 -13.38
N LEU A 154 -8.73 1.00 -13.76
CA LEU A 154 -7.50 0.21 -13.55
C LEU A 154 -7.00 0.34 -12.11
N ILE A 155 -7.35 1.44 -11.43
CA ILE A 155 -6.96 1.69 -10.04
C ILE A 155 -7.86 0.88 -9.10
N ARG A 156 -7.23 0.10 -8.22
CA ARG A 156 -7.90 -0.66 -7.15
C ARG A 156 -8.19 0.28 -5.98
N PRO A 157 -9.44 0.69 -5.72
CA PRO A 157 -9.74 1.74 -4.74
C PRO A 157 -9.27 1.41 -3.32
N LYS A 158 -9.41 0.14 -2.92
CA LYS A 158 -8.94 -0.33 -1.60
C LYS A 158 -7.42 -0.16 -1.45
N SER A 159 -6.66 -0.63 -2.43
CA SER A 159 -5.19 -0.53 -2.41
C SER A 159 -4.72 0.92 -2.50
N PHE A 160 -5.39 1.75 -3.29
CA PHE A 160 -5.11 3.18 -3.38
C PHE A 160 -5.34 3.90 -2.04
N VAL A 161 -6.48 3.67 -1.38
CA VAL A 161 -6.79 4.28 -0.09
C VAL A 161 -5.80 3.83 0.99
N VAL A 162 -5.46 2.53 1.00
CA VAL A 162 -4.41 2.03 1.90
C VAL A 162 -3.11 2.80 1.66
N GLY A 163 -2.70 2.99 0.41
CA GLY A 163 -1.48 3.75 0.08
C GLY A 163 -1.54 5.20 0.54
N LEU A 164 -2.70 5.85 0.36
CA LEU A 164 -2.91 7.23 0.78
C LEU A 164 -2.76 7.39 2.29
N VAL A 165 -3.37 6.50 3.08
CA VAL A 165 -3.28 6.52 4.55
C VAL A 165 -1.85 6.16 4.98
N HIS A 166 -1.27 5.11 4.41
CA HIS A 166 0.06 4.61 4.73
C HIS A 166 1.17 5.64 4.45
N SER A 167 1.03 6.45 3.41
CA SER A 167 1.97 7.50 3.03
C SER A 167 2.11 8.61 4.06
N LEU A 168 1.05 8.88 4.82
CA LEU A 168 1.02 10.00 5.76
C LEU A 168 1.76 9.69 7.07
N ALA A 169 1.98 8.41 7.40
CA ALA A 169 2.77 8.00 8.56
C ALA A 169 4.19 7.58 8.15
N GLY A 170 5.20 7.98 8.91
CA GLY A 170 6.61 7.52 8.82
C GLY A 170 7.39 7.94 7.56
N SER A 171 6.79 7.85 6.38
CA SER A 171 7.39 8.16 5.08
C SER A 171 7.70 9.66 4.92
N ALA A 172 6.91 10.52 5.56
CA ALA A 172 7.13 11.96 5.60
C ALA A 172 8.40 12.35 6.37
N ALA A 173 8.84 11.55 7.35
CA ALA A 173 10.07 11.83 8.10
C ALA A 173 11.31 11.84 7.19
N VAL A 174 11.33 10.95 6.18
CA VAL A 174 12.39 10.91 5.16
C VAL A 174 12.40 12.20 4.32
N LEU A 175 11.22 12.72 3.98
CA LEU A 175 11.10 13.99 3.24
C LEU A 175 11.49 15.20 4.08
N ILE A 176 11.08 15.24 5.35
CA ILE A 176 11.39 16.33 6.29
C ILE A 176 12.90 16.41 6.55
N LEU A 177 13.60 15.28 6.60
CA LEU A 177 15.03 15.28 6.83
C LEU A 177 15.83 15.76 5.61
N LEU A 178 15.38 15.42 4.39
CA LEU A 178 16.19 15.63 3.20
C LEU A 178 15.85 16.91 2.43
N ILE A 179 14.57 17.26 2.29
CA ILE A 179 14.14 18.42 1.48
C ILE A 179 14.73 19.75 1.98
N PRO A 180 14.79 20.04 3.29
CA PRO A 180 15.38 21.30 3.78
C PRO A 180 16.86 21.46 3.44
N THR A 181 17.59 20.35 3.24
CA THR A 181 19.02 20.36 2.87
C THR A 181 19.26 20.71 1.39
N ILE A 182 18.21 20.65 0.56
CA ILE A 182 18.29 20.92 -0.88
C ILE A 182 18.09 22.43 -1.12
N ASN A 183 19.17 23.10 -1.52
CA ASN A 183 19.19 24.55 -1.77
C ASN A 183 18.52 24.99 -3.09
N SER A 184 17.95 24.06 -3.87
CA SER A 184 17.30 24.35 -5.16
C SER A 184 15.93 23.69 -5.26
N ASN A 185 14.92 24.50 -5.55
CA ASN A 185 13.55 24.03 -5.72
C ASN A 185 13.42 23.02 -6.87
N VAL A 186 14.16 23.21 -7.97
CA VAL A 186 14.14 22.29 -9.11
C VAL A 186 14.73 20.94 -8.73
N MET A 187 15.82 20.92 -7.95
CA MET A 187 16.39 19.67 -7.44
C MET A 187 15.44 18.98 -6.45
N GLY A 188 14.76 19.74 -5.59
CA GLY A 188 13.77 19.20 -4.65
C GLY A 188 12.57 18.58 -5.36
N ILE A 189 12.04 19.24 -6.40
CA ILE A 189 10.96 18.69 -7.24
C ILE A 189 11.43 17.42 -7.96
N GLY A 190 12.63 17.45 -8.55
CA GLY A 190 13.20 16.26 -9.22
C GLY A 190 13.39 15.09 -8.26
N TYR A 191 13.86 15.36 -7.03
CA TYR A 191 13.97 14.37 -5.96
C TYR A 191 12.62 13.75 -5.63
N LEU A 192 11.57 14.57 -5.42
CA LEU A 192 10.23 14.10 -5.09
C LEU A 192 9.63 13.21 -6.19
N ILE A 193 9.77 13.62 -7.45
CA ILE A 193 9.27 12.84 -8.59
C ILE A 193 9.99 11.50 -8.69
N LEU A 194 11.32 11.48 -8.60
CA LEU A 194 12.08 10.24 -8.69
C LEU A 194 11.88 9.33 -7.49
N PHE A 195 11.75 9.89 -6.29
CA PHE A 195 11.36 9.14 -5.10
C PHE A 195 10.00 8.47 -5.32
N GLY A 196 8.98 9.23 -5.73
CA GLY A 196 7.64 8.69 -5.98
C GLY A 196 7.61 7.62 -7.08
N LEU A 197 8.40 7.79 -8.15
CA LEU A 197 8.55 6.78 -9.20
C LEU A 197 9.26 5.52 -8.68
N GLY A 198 10.35 5.68 -7.93
CA GLY A 198 11.05 4.57 -7.28
C GLY A 198 10.12 3.78 -6.36
N THR A 199 9.28 4.47 -5.58
CA THR A 199 8.29 3.82 -4.71
C THR A 199 7.23 3.06 -5.51
N ILE A 200 6.66 3.64 -6.57
CA ILE A 200 5.69 2.93 -7.43
C ILE A 200 6.29 1.67 -8.05
N ILE A 201 7.51 1.78 -8.59
CA ILE A 201 8.23 0.65 -9.19
C ILE A 201 8.48 -0.44 -8.15
N SER A 202 9.00 -0.06 -6.99
CA SER A 202 9.35 -1.03 -5.94
C SER A 202 8.12 -1.68 -5.31
N MET A 203 7.06 -0.93 -5.01
CA MET A 203 5.79 -1.50 -4.53
C MET A 203 5.19 -2.47 -5.54
N SER A 204 5.26 -2.16 -6.84
CA SER A 204 4.82 -3.06 -7.91
C SER A 204 5.69 -4.32 -8.00
N ALA A 205 7.02 -4.16 -7.90
CA ALA A 205 7.97 -5.27 -7.94
C ALA A 205 7.81 -6.19 -6.73
N VAL A 206 7.76 -5.66 -5.50
CA VAL A 206 7.54 -6.43 -4.26
C VAL A 206 6.21 -7.18 -4.34
N THR A 207 5.14 -6.51 -4.79
CA THR A 207 3.82 -7.15 -4.94
C THR A 207 3.86 -8.31 -5.93
N LEU A 208 4.56 -8.14 -7.06
CA LEU A 208 4.71 -9.20 -8.06
C LEU A 208 5.59 -10.35 -7.53
N LEU A 209 6.72 -10.03 -6.89
CA LEU A 209 7.66 -10.99 -6.32
C LEU A 209 6.99 -11.85 -5.24
N LEU A 210 6.17 -11.25 -4.37
CA LEU A 210 5.41 -11.99 -3.35
C LEU A 210 4.26 -12.79 -3.95
N SER A 211 3.65 -12.33 -5.06
CA SER A 211 2.53 -13.03 -5.68
C SER A 211 2.88 -14.44 -6.18
N PHE A 212 4.10 -14.66 -6.64
CA PHE A 212 4.53 -15.97 -7.17
C PHE A 212 4.60 -17.09 -6.11
N PRO A 213 5.39 -16.96 -5.02
CA PRO A 213 5.45 -17.96 -3.96
C PRO A 213 4.13 -18.07 -3.19
N LEU A 214 3.43 -16.95 -2.95
CA LEU A 214 2.13 -16.97 -2.24
C LEU A 214 1.08 -17.74 -3.03
N LYS A 215 0.98 -17.55 -4.35
CA LYS A 215 0.04 -18.32 -5.19
C LYS A 215 0.30 -19.82 -5.13
N THR A 216 1.57 -20.22 -5.05
CA THR A 216 1.94 -21.64 -4.93
C THR A 216 1.62 -22.17 -3.53
N ALA A 217 1.98 -21.44 -2.48
CA ALA A 217 1.72 -21.81 -1.10
C ALA A 217 0.21 -21.87 -0.78
N PHE A 218 -0.59 -20.97 -1.36
CA PHE A 218 -2.03 -20.91 -1.17
C PHE A 218 -2.79 -22.06 -1.83
N ARG A 219 -2.13 -22.93 -2.60
CA ARG A 219 -2.72 -24.21 -3.03
C ARG A 219 -2.93 -25.19 -1.87
N PHE A 220 -2.15 -25.06 -0.80
CA PHE A 220 -2.25 -25.91 0.38
C PHE A 220 -3.02 -25.18 1.49
N PRO A 221 -4.19 -25.68 1.93
CA PRO A 221 -5.03 -24.99 2.91
C PRO A 221 -4.30 -24.68 4.24
N LEU A 222 -3.42 -25.58 4.69
CA LEU A 222 -2.64 -25.37 5.91
C LEU A 222 -1.62 -24.25 5.73
N ALA A 223 -0.85 -24.24 4.63
CA ALA A 223 0.13 -23.20 4.35
C ALA A 223 -0.54 -21.84 4.17
N GLN A 224 -1.66 -21.78 3.45
CA GLN A 224 -2.48 -20.57 3.32
C GLN A 224 -2.89 -20.03 4.70
N LYS A 225 -3.47 -20.91 5.54
CA LYS A 225 -3.91 -20.52 6.88
C LYS A 225 -2.76 -20.03 7.75
N VAL A 226 -1.62 -20.71 7.74
CA VAL A 226 -0.43 -20.32 8.52
C VAL A 226 0.11 -18.97 8.06
N ILE A 227 0.36 -18.79 6.76
CA ILE A 227 0.90 -17.54 6.20
C ILE A 227 -0.03 -16.37 6.51
N LEU A 228 -1.34 -16.53 6.32
CA LEU A 228 -2.31 -15.47 6.60
C LEU A 228 -2.47 -15.22 8.11
N SER A 229 -2.35 -16.24 8.95
CA SER A 229 -2.37 -16.06 10.41
C SER A 229 -1.15 -15.26 10.88
N ILE A 230 0.05 -15.58 10.36
CA ILE A 230 1.28 -14.84 10.64
C ILE A 230 1.15 -13.40 10.16
N ALA A 231 0.72 -13.17 8.91
CA ALA A 231 0.54 -11.81 8.38
C ALA A 231 -0.51 -11.01 9.17
N GLY A 232 -1.61 -11.65 9.58
CA GLY A 232 -2.65 -11.03 10.39
C GLY A 232 -2.15 -10.64 11.78
N LEU A 233 -1.43 -11.54 12.47
CA LEU A 233 -0.81 -11.26 13.77
C LEU A 233 0.29 -10.20 13.67
N ALA A 234 1.11 -10.23 12.61
CA ALA A 234 2.13 -9.22 12.38
C ALA A 234 1.52 -7.83 12.18
N ASN A 235 0.42 -7.72 11.43
CA ASN A 235 -0.33 -6.47 11.27
C ASN A 235 -0.89 -5.95 12.61
N LEU A 236 -1.45 -6.84 13.44
CA LEU A 236 -1.92 -6.47 14.78
C LEU A 236 -0.78 -5.97 15.66
N ALA A 237 0.34 -6.69 15.68
CA ALA A 237 1.51 -6.36 16.49
C ALA A 237 2.11 -5.03 16.04
N LEU A 238 2.40 -4.85 14.76
CA LEU A 238 2.96 -3.61 14.21
C LEU A 238 2.03 -2.41 14.46
N GLY A 239 0.72 -2.57 14.20
CA GLY A 239 -0.23 -1.48 14.44
C GLY A 239 -0.35 -1.12 15.92
N SER A 240 -0.35 -2.11 16.82
CA SER A 240 -0.41 -1.86 18.27
C SER A 240 0.88 -1.22 18.80
N LEU A 241 2.04 -1.68 18.32
CA LEU A 241 3.34 -1.12 18.68
C LEU A 241 3.46 0.33 18.21
N LEU A 242 3.07 0.63 16.98
CA LEU A 242 3.09 2.00 16.46
C LEU A 242 2.20 2.93 17.29
N ILE A 243 0.97 2.51 17.63
CA ILE A 243 0.09 3.33 18.49
C ILE A 243 0.71 3.51 19.88
N ALA A 244 1.27 2.45 20.47
CA ALA A 244 1.90 2.53 21.79
C ALA A 244 3.10 3.48 21.78
N GLU A 245 3.95 3.41 20.75
CA GLU A 245 5.11 4.29 20.55
C GLU A 245 4.69 5.76 20.43
N VAL A 246 3.64 6.05 19.66
CA VAL A 246 3.11 7.41 19.51
C VAL A 246 2.57 7.93 20.85
N ILE A 247 1.79 7.12 21.57
CA ILE A 247 1.24 7.53 22.87
C ILE A 247 2.36 7.78 23.89
N SER A 248 3.38 6.93 23.93
CA SER A 248 4.51 7.08 24.86
C SER A 248 5.45 8.23 24.51
N SER A 249 5.65 8.51 23.22
CA SER A 249 6.60 9.52 22.76
C SER A 249 6.05 10.95 22.82
N TYR A 250 4.73 11.11 22.73
CA TYR A 250 4.08 12.43 22.67
C TYR A 250 3.34 12.83 23.96
N GLU A 251 3.56 12.13 25.10
CA GLU A 251 2.88 12.40 26.40
C GLU A 251 1.36 12.61 26.28
N ILE A 252 0.69 11.87 25.39
CA ILE A 252 -0.78 12.02 25.19
C ILE A 252 -1.54 11.53 26.44
N ILE A 253 -0.86 10.79 27.33
CA ILE A 253 -1.30 10.48 28.68
C ILE A 253 -0.16 10.85 29.63
N PRO A 254 -0.34 11.81 30.56
CA PRO A 254 0.62 12.00 31.64
C PRO A 254 0.48 10.79 32.58
N LEU A 255 1.55 9.99 32.69
CA LEU A 255 1.68 8.97 33.73
C LEU A 255 2.34 9.59 34.96
#